data_AF-A0A4D6MT95-F1
#
_entry.id   AF-A0A4D6MT95-F1
#
_cell.length_a   1.000
_cell.length_b   1.000
_cell.length_c   1.000
_cell.angle_alpha   90.00
_cell.angle_beta   90.00
_cell.angle_gamma   90.00
#
_symmetry.space_group_name_H-M   'P 1'
#
loop_
_entity.id
_entity.type
_entity.pdbx_description
1 polymer ?
#
loop_
_entity_poly.entity_id
_entity_poly.type
_entity_poly.pdbx_seq_one_letter_code
_entity_poly.pdbx_strand_id
1 'polypeptide(L)'
;MNDLLTDSFVGGAGNGQPSRETDIEMGQVPRSNSDMGMEAFNKQIHEVDKQIDKLAVLLQKLKEANEESKAVTKAPAMKGIKKRMEKDIDEVGKIAHGVKTKIEAINRDVLSYLA
;
A
#
# COMPACT_ATOMS: atom_id res chain seq x y z
N MET A 1 -11.69 -30.10 56.77
CA MET A 1 -11.21 -30.76 55.54
C MET A 1 -12.44 -31.34 54.89
N ASN A 2 -12.93 -30.68 53.83
CA ASN A 2 -14.10 -31.12 53.07
C ASN A 2 -13.59 -31.81 51.81
N ASP A 3 -13.86 -33.11 51.71
CA ASP A 3 -13.72 -33.86 50.46
C ASP A 3 -14.76 -33.32 49.48
N LEU A 4 -14.27 -32.60 48.47
CA LEU A 4 -14.98 -32.34 47.22
C LEU A 4 -14.39 -33.35 46.23
N LEU A 5 -15.24 -34.01 45.43
CA LEU A 5 -14.92 -34.88 44.28
C LEU A 5 -15.12 -36.41 44.44
N THR A 6 -16.18 -36.87 45.10
CA THR A 6 -16.51 -38.33 45.06
C THR A 6 -17.96 -38.67 44.72
N ASP A 7 -18.72 -37.80 44.06
CA ASP A 7 -20.04 -38.25 43.57
C ASP A 7 -20.57 -37.50 42.35
N SER A 8 -19.99 -37.77 41.17
CA SER A 8 -20.60 -37.42 39.87
C SER A 8 -20.06 -38.30 38.73
N PHE A 9 -20.01 -39.62 38.92
CA PHE A 9 -19.92 -40.56 37.79
C PHE A 9 -21.22 -41.36 37.67
N VAL A 10 -22.30 -40.65 37.30
CA VAL A 10 -23.47 -41.25 36.66
C VAL A 10 -23.94 -40.30 35.55
N GLY A 11 -23.19 -40.27 34.46
CA GLY A 11 -23.61 -39.70 33.18
C GLY A 11 -23.71 -40.85 32.18
N GLY A 12 -24.93 -41.16 31.76
CA GLY A 12 -25.30 -42.41 31.10
C GLY A 12 -24.47 -42.79 29.87
N ALA A 13 -24.23 -44.09 29.76
CA ALA A 13 -23.84 -44.75 28.54
C ALA A 13 -24.88 -44.47 27.44
N GLY A 14 -24.44 -43.81 26.37
CA GLY A 14 -25.25 -43.55 25.19
C GLY A 14 -24.39 -43.09 24.01
N ASN A 15 -24.06 -44.04 23.14
CA ASN A 15 -23.65 -43.88 21.73
C ASN A 15 -22.39 -43.07 21.37
N GLY A 16 -21.36 -43.81 20.94
CA GLY A 16 -20.80 -43.62 19.59
C GLY A 16 -19.76 -42.52 19.35
N GLN A 17 -18.49 -42.94 19.35
CA GLN A 17 -17.30 -42.31 18.73
C GLN A 17 -16.82 -40.93 19.24
N PRO A 18 -15.62 -40.86 19.85
CA PRO A 18 -14.87 -39.62 19.95
C PRO A 18 -14.17 -39.41 18.61
N SER A 19 -14.65 -38.48 17.79
CA SER A 19 -13.96 -38.12 16.56
C SER A 19 -13.80 -36.62 16.49
N ARG A 20 -12.56 -36.23 16.79
CA ARG A 20 -11.92 -34.96 16.49
C ARG A 20 -12.47 -33.80 17.31
N GLU A 21 -11.89 -33.67 18.50
CA GLU A 21 -11.32 -32.38 18.92
C GLU A 21 -10.77 -31.71 17.67
N THR A 22 -11.53 -30.74 17.15
CA THR A 22 -11.00 -29.83 16.15
C THR A 22 -10.03 -29.01 16.97
N ASP A 23 -8.75 -29.28 16.79
CA ASP A 23 -7.68 -28.54 17.40
C ASP A 23 -7.74 -27.09 16.87
N ILE A 24 -8.44 -26.22 17.61
CA ILE A 24 -8.61 -24.79 17.29
C ILE A 24 -7.29 -24.02 17.60
N GLU A 25 -6.28 -24.70 18.15
CA GLU A 25 -4.99 -24.12 18.51
C GLU A 25 -4.03 -23.96 17.31
N MET A 26 -4.34 -24.58 16.17
CA MET A 26 -3.76 -24.19 14.89
C MET A 26 -4.40 -22.87 14.46
N GLY A 27 -3.70 -21.76 14.72
CA GLY A 27 -4.06 -20.38 14.35
C GLY A 27 -4.23 -20.10 12.85
N GLN A 28 -4.79 -21.03 12.08
CA GLN A 28 -5.39 -20.79 10.78
C GLN A 28 -6.77 -20.16 11.00
N VAL A 29 -6.74 -18.89 11.40
CA VAL A 29 -7.82 -17.97 11.00
C VAL A 29 -7.90 -18.09 9.47
N PRO A 30 -9.08 -18.41 8.89
CA PRO A 30 -9.25 -18.26 7.45
C PRO A 30 -8.77 -16.86 7.13
N ARG A 31 -7.78 -16.72 6.24
CA ARG A 31 -7.31 -15.40 5.79
C ARG A 31 -8.55 -14.65 5.36
N SER A 32 -9.01 -13.74 6.20
CA SER A 32 -10.23 -12.97 5.95
C SER A 32 -9.99 -12.23 4.64
N ASN A 33 -11.01 -12.13 3.79
CA ASN A 33 -10.91 -11.36 2.54
C ASN A 33 -10.45 -9.90 2.79
N SER A 34 -10.61 -9.39 4.02
CA SER A 34 -10.08 -8.10 4.47
C SER A 34 -8.54 -8.01 4.43
N ASP A 35 -7.84 -9.11 4.65
CA ASP A 35 -6.37 -9.16 4.72
C ASP A 35 -5.73 -9.00 3.32
N MET A 36 -6.34 -9.59 2.29
CA MET A 36 -5.92 -9.39 0.89
C MET A 36 -6.22 -7.97 0.37
N GLY A 37 -7.34 -7.37 0.78
CA GLY A 37 -7.69 -5.99 0.40
C GLY A 37 -6.71 -4.96 0.97
N MET A 38 -6.26 -5.16 2.21
CA MET A 38 -5.25 -4.31 2.85
C MET A 38 -3.86 -4.46 2.23
N GLU A 39 -3.46 -5.66 1.84
CA GLU A 39 -2.19 -5.88 1.13
C GLU A 39 -2.15 -5.14 -0.22
N ALA A 40 -3.24 -5.22 -0.99
CA ALA A 40 -3.37 -4.50 -2.26
C ALA A 40 -3.35 -2.98 -2.06
N PHE A 41 -4.07 -2.46 -1.06
CA PHE A 41 -4.05 -1.05 -0.70
C PHE A 41 -2.64 -0.57 -0.32
N ASN A 42 -1.97 -1.28 0.59
CA ASN A 42 -0.61 -0.94 1.02
C ASN A 42 0.37 -0.92 -0.15
N LYS A 43 0.24 -1.86 -1.09
CA LYS A 43 1.05 -1.89 -2.31
C LYS A 43 0.80 -0.67 -3.19
N GLN A 44 -0.47 -0.27 -3.37
CA GLN A 44 -0.81 0.92 -4.16
C GLN A 44 -0.29 2.21 -3.52
N ILE A 45 -0.39 2.35 -2.19
CA ILE A 45 0.18 3.50 -1.46
C ILE A 45 1.69 3.56 -1.64
N HIS A 46 2.39 2.44 -1.46
CA HIS A 46 3.84 2.40 -1.62
C HIS A 46 4.29 2.72 -3.05
N GLU A 47 3.50 2.34 -4.05
CA GLU A 47 3.73 2.71 -5.45
C GLU A 47 3.53 4.21 -5.69
N VAL A 48 2.53 4.83 -5.04
CA VAL A 48 2.30 6.29 -5.06
C VAL A 48 3.47 7.03 -4.41
N ASP A 49 3.93 6.58 -3.24
CA ASP A 49 5.07 7.17 -2.54
C ASP A 49 6.32 7.18 -3.43
N LYS A 50 6.64 6.05 -4.07
CA LYS A 50 7.75 5.97 -5.04
C LYS A 50 7.60 6.94 -6.21
N GLN A 51 6.39 7.18 -6.68
CA GLN A 51 6.14 8.14 -7.75
C GLN A 51 6.31 9.59 -7.26
N ILE A 52 5.90 9.89 -6.02
CA ILE A 52 6.12 11.19 -5.38
C ILE A 52 7.62 11.45 -5.19
N ASP A 53 8.39 10.46 -4.73
CA ASP A 53 9.84 10.57 -4.60
C ASP A 53 10.52 10.88 -5.95
N LYS A 54 10.11 10.16 -7.01
CA LYS A 54 10.60 10.43 -8.38
C LYS A 54 10.26 11.85 -8.84
N LEU A 55 9.06 12.34 -8.52
CA LEU A 55 8.62 13.69 -8.85
C LEU A 55 9.46 14.74 -8.10
N ALA A 56 9.78 14.51 -6.83
CA ALA A 56 10.66 15.39 -6.06
C ALA A 56 12.07 15.48 -6.68
N VAL A 57 12.63 14.36 -7.14
CA VAL A 57 13.94 14.33 -7.83
C VAL A 57 13.89 15.11 -9.15
N LEU A 58 12.84 14.95 -9.96
CA LEU A 58 12.69 15.69 -11.21
C LEU A 58 12.53 17.20 -10.98
N LEU A 59 11.77 17.59 -9.96
CA LEU A 59 11.64 18.99 -9.57
C LEU A 59 12.97 19.60 -9.14
N GLN A 60 13.81 18.83 -8.43
CA GLN A 60 15.15 19.28 -8.05
C GLN A 60 16.04 19.52 -9.28
N LYS A 61 16.04 18.58 -10.23
CA LYS A 61 16.78 18.74 -11.51
C LYS A 61 16.29 19.93 -12.33
N LEU A 62 14.98 20.15 -12.38
CA LEU A 62 14.38 21.28 -13.08
C LEU A 62 14.81 22.62 -12.45
N LYS A 63 14.87 22.68 -11.11
CA LYS A 63 15.38 23.86 -10.39
C LYS A 63 16.86 24.11 -10.71
N GLU A 64 17.69 23.07 -10.68
CA GLU A 64 19.12 23.18 -11.02
C GLU A 64 19.35 23.65 -12.46
N ALA A 65 18.63 23.05 -13.43
CA ALA A 65 18.68 23.48 -14.82
C ALA A 65 18.20 24.92 -15.01
N ASN A 66 17.18 25.35 -14.26
CA ASN A 66 16.71 26.72 -14.28
C ASN A 66 17.76 27.71 -13.72
N GLU A 67 18.44 27.38 -12.62
CA GLU A 67 19.54 28.20 -12.11
C GLU A 67 20.73 28.23 -13.09
N GLU A 68 21.11 27.09 -13.68
CA GLU A 68 22.13 27.02 -14.75
C GLU A 68 21.77 27.95 -15.92
N SER A 69 20.48 28.00 -16.30
CA SER A 69 19.99 28.84 -17.40
C SER A 69 20.21 30.34 -17.18
N LYS A 70 20.20 30.79 -15.91
CA LYS A 70 20.39 32.21 -15.55
C LYS A 70 21.84 32.66 -15.67
N ALA A 71 22.79 31.74 -15.49
CA ALA A 71 24.22 32.02 -15.58
C ALA A 71 24.79 31.87 -17.00
N VAL A 72 24.10 31.11 -17.86
CA VAL A 72 24.56 30.82 -19.22
C VAL A 72 24.14 31.93 -20.19
N THR A 73 25.13 32.59 -20.81
CA THR A 73 24.91 33.66 -21.81
C THR A 73 25.10 33.20 -23.25
N LYS A 74 25.56 31.96 -23.46
CA LYS A 74 25.76 31.39 -24.80
C LYS A 74 24.46 30.78 -25.33
N ALA A 75 23.94 31.31 -26.42
CA ALA A 75 22.72 30.85 -27.09
C ALA A 75 22.62 29.31 -27.31
N PRO A 76 23.65 28.59 -27.79
CA PRO A 76 23.55 27.14 -27.97
C PRO A 76 23.41 26.38 -26.64
N ALA A 77 24.03 26.87 -25.57
CA ALA A 77 23.92 26.27 -24.24
C ALA A 77 22.55 26.57 -23.61
N MET A 78 22.00 27.78 -23.77
CA MET A 78 20.62 28.09 -23.34
C MET A 78 19.59 27.19 -24.03
N LYS A 79 19.76 26.93 -25.34
CA LYS A 79 18.87 26.01 -26.08
C LYS A 79 18.95 24.58 -25.55
N GLY A 80 20.14 24.11 -25.19
CA GLY A 80 20.34 22.80 -24.56
C GLY A 80 19.62 22.71 -23.21
N ILE A 81 19.77 23.72 -22.36
CA ILE A 81 19.13 23.79 -21.05
C ILE A 81 17.61 23.81 -21.18
N LYS A 82 17.05 24.67 -22.05
CA LYS A 82 15.61 24.73 -22.32
C LYS A 82 15.04 23.38 -22.73
N LYS A 83 15.74 22.65 -23.61
CA LYS A 83 15.31 21.31 -24.06
C LYS A 83 15.32 20.28 -22.91
N ARG A 84 16.29 20.35 -21.99
CA ARG A 84 16.31 19.49 -20.79
C ARG A 84 15.13 19.82 -19.88
N MET A 85 14.90 21.10 -19.62
CA MET A 85 13.78 21.57 -18.78
C MET A 85 12.42 21.15 -19.35
N GLU A 86 12.20 21.28 -20.67
CA GLU A 86 10.97 20.84 -21.33
C GLU A 86 10.70 19.35 -21.10
N LYS A 87 11.73 18.51 -21.25
CA LYS A 87 11.62 17.08 -20.98
C LYS A 87 11.29 16.79 -19.51
N ASP A 88 11.96 17.45 -18.57
CA ASP A 88 11.73 17.25 -17.14
C ASP A 88 10.31 17.71 -16.74
N ILE A 89 9.80 18.79 -17.34
CA ILE A 89 8.43 19.28 -17.15
C ILE A 89 7.40 18.27 -17.67
N ASP A 90 7.62 17.70 -18.85
CA ASP A 90 6.74 16.67 -19.42
C ASP A 90 6.69 15.40 -18.54
N GLU A 91 7.83 14.98 -18.00
CA GLU A 91 7.93 13.84 -17.09
C GLU A 91 7.21 14.12 -15.75
N VAL A 92 7.40 15.31 -15.17
CA VAL A 92 6.66 15.75 -13.98
C VAL A 92 5.16 15.72 -14.22
N GLY A 93 4.69 16.24 -15.36
CA GLY A 93 3.27 16.23 -15.72
C GLY A 93 2.67 14.82 -15.79
N LYS A 94 3.38 13.88 -16.43
CA LYS A 94 2.96 12.47 -16.54
C LYS A 94 2.88 11.79 -15.17
N ILE A 95 3.91 11.98 -14.33
CA ILE A 95 3.97 11.36 -13.01
C ILE A 95 2.90 11.97 -12.09
N ALA A 96 2.74 13.29 -12.07
CA ALA A 96 1.73 13.97 -11.28
C ALA A 96 0.31 13.51 -11.64
N HIS A 97 0.02 13.40 -12.93
CA HIS A 97 -1.28 12.90 -13.38
C HIS A 97 -1.50 11.45 -12.96
N GLY A 98 -0.48 10.59 -13.13
CA GLY A 98 -0.55 9.19 -12.69
C GLY A 98 -0.77 9.03 -11.19
N VAL A 99 -0.07 9.82 -10.37
CA VAL A 99 -0.25 9.85 -8.90
C VAL A 99 -1.68 10.25 -8.55
N LYS A 100 -2.18 11.34 -9.15
CA LYS A 100 -3.55 11.81 -8.92
C LYS A 100 -4.58 10.71 -9.24
N THR A 101 -4.49 10.09 -10.41
CA THR A 101 -5.43 9.03 -10.82
C THR A 101 -5.37 7.81 -9.90
N LYS A 102 -4.18 7.43 -9.43
CA LYS A 102 -4.01 6.33 -8.45
C LYS A 102 -4.66 6.67 -7.11
N ILE A 103 -4.45 7.87 -6.58
CA ILE A 103 -5.07 8.32 -5.33
C ILE A 103 -6.60 8.33 -5.46
N GLU A 104 -7.13 8.82 -6.57
CA GLU A 104 -8.58 8.81 -6.83
C GLU A 104 -9.16 7.39 -6.92
N ALA A 105 -8.42 6.44 -7.51
CA ALA A 105 -8.82 5.03 -7.55
C ALA A 105 -8.84 4.42 -6.14
N ILE A 106 -7.77 4.61 -5.36
CA ILE A 106 -7.69 4.18 -3.96
C ILE A 106 -8.87 4.73 -3.16
N ASN A 107 -9.16 6.02 -3.30
CA ASN A 107 -10.26 6.67 -2.58
C ASN A 107 -11.63 6.07 -2.95
N ARG A 108 -11.86 5.76 -4.24
CA ARG A 108 -13.08 5.07 -4.67
C ARG A 108 -13.19 3.66 -4.09
N ASP A 109 -12.10 2.90 -4.11
CA ASP A 109 -12.07 1.55 -3.56
C ASP A 109 -12.38 1.58 -2.06
N VAL A 110 -11.74 2.47 -1.30
CA VAL A 110 -12.00 2.65 0.15
C VAL A 110 -13.46 3.02 0.42
N LEU A 111 -14.04 3.94 -0.34
CA LEU A 111 -15.46 4.31 -0.19
C LEU A 111 -16.40 3.14 -0.52
N SER A 112 -16.03 2.27 -1.46
CA SER A 112 -16.83 1.07 -1.79
C SER A 112 -16.84 0.02 -0.67
N TYR A 113 -15.81 -0.01 0.18
CA TYR A 113 -15.78 -0.87 1.37
C TYR A 113 -16.54 -0.30 2.58
N LEU A 114 -16.93 0.97 2.55
CA LEU A 114 -17.64 1.66 3.64
C LEU A 114 -19.17 1.76 3.43
N ALA A 115 -19.68 1.41 2.24
CA ALA A 115 -21.09 1.44 1.87
C ALA A 115 -21.70 0.03 1.88
#